data_AF-A0A8T2N602-F1
#
_entry.id   AF-A0A8T2N602-F1
#
_cell.length_a   1.000
_cell.length_b   1.000
_cell.length_c   1.000
_cell.angle_alpha   90.00
_cell.angle_beta   90.00
_cell.angle_gamma   90.00
#
_symmetry.space_group_name_H-M   'P 1'
#
loop_
_entity.id
_entity.type
_entity.pdbx_description
1 polymer ?
#
loop_
_entity_poly.entity_id
_entity_poly.type
_entity_poly.pdbx_seq_one_letter_code
_entity_poly.pdbx_strand_id
1 'polypeptide(L)'
;MERMSQSDIADVPNGSWRGARGNTTKARVTPQSSFDLQPSSMPGLSSTNEMGPAAHVTDVSICVDDLKQMKPYLKLIKKQNKELYALKRKHAKVQDMMQKCHCTQVEKIVVQHDKEKLTLEKMVEKAVRKKGENDCLELKKEIETKVEVVTTDHKAKLRQVVGIHTQEWSELLRCQNAEEQSLREQHVLQQCDTLKALLTSLQEQQTQHLKLTHDRQSKEMRANQAKTSMENSKAISQDKTIRNKAERERRIRELNSINTKKFLEERKRLAMKQSKEMEQLVKSQKEELEKLEKFNEKVRDMQQMLELEAEMDLRPAAVV
;
A
#
# COMPACT_ATOMS: atom_id res chain seq x y z
N MET A 1 -6.34 -26.33 -39.52
CA MET A 1 -5.31 -26.90 -40.40
C MET A 1 -4.12 -25.96 -40.36
N GLU A 2 -3.12 -26.27 -39.55
CA GLU A 2 -1.80 -25.64 -39.59
C GLU A 2 -0.78 -26.77 -39.53
N ARG A 3 0.11 -26.82 -40.53
CA ARG A 3 1.13 -27.86 -40.71
C ARG A 3 2.29 -27.54 -39.78
N MET A 4 2.55 -28.39 -38.79
CA MET A 4 3.82 -28.36 -38.06
C MET A 4 4.83 -29.20 -38.84
N SER A 5 5.87 -28.53 -39.34
CA SER A 5 7.00 -29.10 -40.06
C SER A 5 7.85 -29.98 -39.14
N GLN A 6 8.23 -31.16 -39.65
CA GLN A 6 9.28 -31.99 -39.09
C GLN A 6 10.62 -31.26 -39.20
N SER A 7 11.14 -30.77 -38.09
CA SER A 7 12.54 -30.33 -37.95
C SER A 7 12.88 -30.40 -36.47
N ASP A 8 13.49 -31.51 -36.03
CA ASP A 8 14.29 -31.61 -34.80
C ASP A 8 14.86 -33.04 -34.64
N ILE A 9 15.57 -33.49 -35.68
CA ILE A 9 16.48 -34.63 -35.59
C ILE A 9 17.84 -34.13 -36.07
N ALA A 10 18.67 -33.67 -35.14
CA ALA A 10 20.13 -33.80 -35.10
C ALA A 10 20.69 -32.80 -34.07
N ASP A 11 21.10 -33.28 -32.90
CA ASP A 11 22.49 -33.11 -32.48
C ASP A 11 22.80 -33.97 -31.24
N VAL A 12 23.69 -34.93 -31.43
CA VAL A 12 24.29 -35.75 -30.37
C VAL A 12 25.80 -35.48 -30.41
N PRO A 13 26.39 -34.83 -29.39
CA PRO A 13 27.83 -34.83 -29.26
C PRO A 13 28.29 -36.05 -28.46
N ASN A 14 28.99 -36.95 -29.15
CA ASN A 14 29.85 -37.98 -28.60
C ASN A 14 31.28 -37.43 -28.47
N GLY A 15 31.94 -37.62 -27.32
CA GLY A 15 33.40 -37.72 -27.29
C GLY A 15 34.18 -36.87 -26.27
N SER A 16 34.68 -37.60 -25.28
CA SER A 16 36.10 -37.60 -24.83
C SER A 16 36.58 -36.67 -23.72
N TRP A 17 37.42 -37.30 -22.90
CA TRP A 17 38.01 -36.89 -21.64
C TRP A 17 39.29 -36.05 -21.82
N ARG A 18 39.50 -35.08 -20.92
CA ARG A 18 40.76 -34.51 -20.37
C ARG A 18 40.28 -33.37 -19.44
N GLY A 19 40.54 -33.27 -18.13
CA GLY A 19 41.73 -33.57 -17.35
C GLY A 19 42.31 -32.23 -16.88
N ALA A 20 42.06 -31.80 -15.63
CA ALA A 20 42.93 -30.88 -14.88
C ALA A 20 42.44 -30.67 -13.44
N ARG A 21 43.36 -30.88 -12.49
CA ARG A 21 43.26 -30.59 -11.06
C ARG A 21 43.26 -29.07 -10.82
N GLY A 22 42.49 -28.61 -9.83
CA GLY A 22 42.56 -27.26 -9.27
C GLY A 22 42.28 -27.30 -7.77
N ASN A 23 43.31 -26.99 -7.00
CA ASN A 23 43.40 -27.06 -5.54
C ASN A 23 42.69 -25.85 -4.89
N THR A 24 41.84 -26.06 -3.89
CA THR A 24 41.44 -24.99 -2.96
C THR A 24 41.50 -25.47 -1.51
N THR A 25 42.50 -24.94 -0.81
CA THR A 25 42.66 -24.86 0.64
C THR A 25 41.46 -24.25 1.33
N LYS A 26 40.94 -24.83 2.42
CA LYS A 26 40.45 -24.10 3.62
C LYS A 26 40.50 -24.98 4.88
N ALA A 27 40.84 -24.31 5.98
CA ALA A 27 41.28 -24.87 7.24
C ALA A 27 40.16 -25.21 8.24
N ARG A 28 40.59 -26.04 9.19
CA ARG A 28 40.05 -26.64 10.43
C ARG A 28 39.48 -25.58 11.45
N VAL A 29 38.24 -25.72 11.98
CA VAL A 29 37.81 -26.20 13.34
C VAL A 29 37.64 -25.11 14.46
N THR A 30 36.37 -24.92 14.88
CA THR A 30 35.71 -24.92 16.25
C THR A 30 36.41 -24.40 17.54
N PRO A 31 35.76 -24.24 18.73
CA PRO A 31 34.32 -24.19 19.15
C PRO A 31 33.93 -23.20 20.33
N GLN A 32 32.63 -23.22 20.71
CA GLN A 32 32.00 -23.15 22.07
C GLN A 32 31.84 -21.85 22.91
N SER A 33 30.57 -21.54 23.30
CA SER A 33 29.98 -21.59 24.68
C SER A 33 28.68 -20.75 24.72
N SER A 34 27.46 -21.29 24.83
CA SER A 34 26.73 -21.77 26.03
C SER A 34 26.36 -20.67 27.05
N PHE A 35 25.07 -20.37 27.20
CA PHE A 35 24.33 -20.28 28.47
C PHE A 35 22.81 -20.33 28.21
N ASP A 36 22.17 -21.36 28.77
CA ASP A 36 20.72 -21.58 28.88
C ASP A 36 20.22 -20.97 30.20
N LEU A 37 19.02 -20.36 30.20
CA LEU A 37 18.01 -20.47 31.26
C LEU A 37 16.61 -20.12 30.68
N GLN A 38 15.77 -21.13 30.51
CA GLN A 38 14.29 -21.08 30.42
C GLN A 38 13.71 -21.41 31.82
N PRO A 39 12.38 -21.40 32.13
CA PRO A 39 11.23 -21.54 31.23
C PRO A 39 9.96 -20.69 31.55
N SER A 40 9.08 -20.52 30.56
CA SER A 40 7.63 -20.68 30.78
C SER A 40 6.89 -21.00 29.46
N SER A 41 5.95 -21.93 29.60
CA SER A 41 5.30 -22.79 28.62
C SER A 41 4.30 -22.09 27.68
N MET A 42 4.22 -22.54 26.42
CA MET A 42 3.04 -23.21 25.80
C MET A 42 3.22 -23.36 24.26
N PRO A 43 2.49 -24.30 23.60
CA PRO A 43 3.11 -25.40 22.86
C PRO A 43 3.35 -25.12 21.37
N GLY A 44 4.38 -25.80 20.86
CA GLY A 44 4.87 -25.67 19.50
C GLY A 44 4.05 -26.38 18.44
N LEU A 45 4.11 -25.83 17.23
CA LEU A 45 4.03 -26.60 15.99
C LEU A 45 5.46 -26.88 15.53
N SER A 46 5.89 -28.12 15.75
CA SER A 46 7.07 -28.70 15.14
C SER A 46 6.92 -28.73 13.61
N SER A 47 7.92 -28.18 12.93
CA SER A 47 8.20 -28.49 11.53
C SER A 47 8.62 -29.96 11.42
N THR A 48 7.75 -30.79 10.89
CA THR A 48 8.11 -32.05 10.25
C THR A 48 8.01 -31.85 8.75
N ASN A 49 9.15 -32.05 8.08
CA ASN A 49 9.23 -32.27 6.64
C ASN A 49 8.29 -33.43 6.26
N GLU A 50 7.16 -33.09 5.65
CA GLU A 50 6.33 -34.04 4.92
C GLU A 50 6.30 -33.58 3.46
N MET A 51 6.99 -34.34 2.61
CA MET A 51 6.86 -34.30 1.15
C MET A 51 5.47 -34.85 0.79
N GLY A 52 4.42 -34.06 1.02
CA GLY A 52 3.03 -34.29 0.60
C GLY A 52 2.68 -33.45 -0.63
N PRO A 53 1.60 -33.79 -1.37
CA PRO A 53 1.49 -33.46 -2.79
C PRO A 53 1.45 -31.96 -3.03
N ALA A 54 2.21 -31.50 -4.03
CA ALA A 54 2.28 -30.13 -4.55
C ALA A 54 0.95 -29.57 -5.12
N ALA A 55 -0.20 -30.09 -4.67
CA ALA A 55 -1.54 -29.76 -5.12
C ALA A 55 -2.25 -28.70 -4.24
N HIS A 56 -1.66 -28.27 -3.11
CA HIS A 56 -2.38 -27.46 -2.12
C HIS A 56 -2.06 -25.95 -2.12
N VAL A 57 -1.13 -25.48 -2.96
CA VAL A 57 -0.71 -24.05 -2.99
C VAL A 57 -1.55 -23.20 -3.95
N THR A 58 -2.20 -23.81 -4.93
CA THR A 58 -2.95 -23.10 -5.99
C THR A 58 -4.39 -22.75 -5.64
N ASP A 59 -4.87 -23.11 -4.44
CA ASP A 59 -6.29 -22.98 -4.04
C ASP A 59 -6.52 -21.97 -2.89
N VAL A 60 -5.48 -21.23 -2.49
CA VAL A 60 -5.61 -20.20 -1.45
C VAL A 60 -6.10 -18.92 -2.10
N SER A 61 -7.38 -18.61 -1.93
CA SER A 61 -7.97 -17.34 -2.33
C SER A 61 -7.33 -16.19 -1.54
N ILE A 62 -6.92 -15.14 -2.24
CA ILE A 62 -6.27 -13.97 -1.64
C ILE A 62 -7.36 -12.98 -1.18
N CYS A 63 -7.41 -12.69 0.12
CA CYS A 63 -8.31 -11.68 0.68
C CYS A 63 -7.62 -10.32 0.85
N VAL A 64 -8.40 -9.23 0.78
CA VAL A 64 -7.93 -7.85 1.01
C VAL A 64 -7.29 -7.70 2.40
N ASP A 65 -7.83 -8.37 3.41
CA ASP A 65 -7.29 -8.28 4.78
C ASP A 65 -5.87 -8.85 4.89
N ASP A 66 -5.58 -9.92 4.16
CA ASP A 66 -4.23 -10.51 4.10
C ASP A 66 -3.24 -9.55 3.45
N LEU A 67 -3.65 -8.90 2.35
CA LEU A 67 -2.84 -7.87 1.68
C LEU A 67 -2.50 -6.71 2.61
N LYS A 68 -3.44 -6.30 3.47
CA LYS A 68 -3.22 -5.24 4.48
C LYS A 68 -2.24 -5.65 5.58
N GLN A 69 -2.08 -6.94 5.86
CA GLN A 69 -1.07 -7.45 6.79
C GLN A 69 0.32 -7.56 6.17
N MET A 70 0.46 -7.42 4.84
CA MET A 70 1.76 -7.51 4.19
C MET A 70 2.67 -6.32 4.56
N LYS A 71 3.96 -6.63 4.73
CA LYS A 71 4.98 -5.64 5.13
C LYS A 71 4.98 -4.35 4.30
N PRO A 72 4.84 -4.37 2.96
CA PRO A 72 4.83 -3.15 2.16
C PRO A 72 3.66 -2.22 2.51
N TYR A 73 2.46 -2.77 2.69
CA TYR A 73 1.28 -1.99 3.10
C TYR A 73 1.45 -1.40 4.51
N LEU A 74 1.89 -2.21 5.47
CA LEU A 74 2.14 -1.73 6.84
C LEU A 74 3.21 -0.63 6.90
N LYS A 75 4.23 -0.70 6.05
CA LYS A 75 5.24 0.37 5.92
C LYS A 75 4.65 1.64 5.35
N LEU A 76 3.78 1.54 4.34
CA LEU A 76 3.06 2.67 3.77
C LEU A 76 2.20 3.37 4.84
N ILE A 77 1.38 2.62 5.59
CA ILE A 77 0.55 3.19 6.65
C ILE A 77 1.39 3.93 7.70
N LYS A 78 2.51 3.34 8.12
CA LYS A 78 3.44 4.00 9.06
C LYS A 78 4.03 5.29 8.50
N LYS A 79 4.34 5.34 7.19
CA LYS A 79 4.81 6.55 6.51
C LYS A 79 3.72 7.63 6.48
N GLN A 80 2.50 7.26 6.09
CA GLN A 80 1.35 8.16 6.00
C GLN A 80 1.00 8.78 7.36
N ASN A 81 1.03 8.00 8.44
CA ASN A 81 0.83 8.50 9.80
C ASN A 81 1.89 9.55 10.21
N LYS A 82 3.15 9.38 9.80
CA LYS A 82 4.21 10.36 10.06
C LYS A 82 4.01 11.65 9.28
N GLU A 83 3.58 11.55 8.02
CA GLU A 83 3.29 12.70 7.17
C GLU A 83 2.14 13.53 7.74
N LEU A 84 1.03 12.89 8.14
CA LEU A 84 -0.10 13.57 8.79
C LEU A 84 0.31 14.24 10.09
N TYR A 85 1.07 13.54 10.95
CA TYR A 85 1.55 14.12 12.20
C TYR A 85 2.45 15.35 11.96
N ALA A 86 3.35 15.26 10.97
CA ALA A 86 4.23 16.38 10.61
C ALA A 86 3.43 17.57 10.07
N LEU A 87 2.40 17.34 9.25
CA LEU A 87 1.52 18.38 8.74
C LEU A 87 0.76 19.08 9.86
N LYS A 88 0.09 18.33 10.75
CA LYS A 88 -0.62 18.90 11.91
C LYS A 88 0.29 19.74 12.80
N ARG A 89 1.53 19.30 13.01
CA ARG A 89 2.52 20.06 13.77
C ARG A 89 2.92 21.37 13.07
N LYS A 90 2.98 21.41 11.74
CA LYS A 90 3.20 22.65 10.98
C LYS A 90 1.98 23.58 11.12
N HIS A 91 0.77 23.06 10.95
CA HIS A 91 -0.46 23.84 11.09
C HIS A 91 -0.58 24.50 12.46
N ALA A 92 -0.34 23.76 13.53
CA ALA A 92 -0.36 24.29 14.90
C ALA A 92 0.64 25.45 15.12
N LYS A 93 1.83 25.39 14.51
CA LYS A 93 2.82 26.48 14.58
C LYS A 93 2.37 27.74 13.85
N VAL A 94 1.73 27.59 12.69
CA VAL A 94 1.22 28.72 11.92
C VAL A 94 0.05 29.38 12.66
N GLN A 95 -0.85 28.58 13.24
CA GLN A 95 -1.94 29.06 14.09
C GLN A 95 -1.42 29.85 15.30
N ASP A 96 -0.45 29.31 16.05
CA ASP A 96 0.17 29.99 17.21
C ASP A 96 0.85 31.32 16.81
N MET A 97 1.56 31.33 15.68
CA MET A 97 2.20 32.54 15.18
C MET A 97 1.18 33.63 14.81
N MET A 98 0.08 33.24 14.16
CA MET A 98 -0.98 34.19 13.78
C MET A 98 -1.71 34.72 15.01
N GLN A 99 -2.05 33.86 15.97
CA GLN A 99 -2.67 34.26 17.23
C GLN A 99 -1.80 35.30 17.97
N LYS A 100 -0.50 35.05 18.10
CA LYS A 100 0.44 36.02 18.72
C LYS A 100 0.48 37.35 17.98
N CYS A 101 0.43 37.33 16.65
CA CYS A 101 0.39 38.54 15.83
C CYS A 101 -0.90 39.34 16.07
N HIS A 102 -2.05 38.66 16.06
CA HIS A 102 -3.37 39.24 16.33
C HIS A 102 -3.44 39.86 17.73
N CYS A 103 -3.02 39.13 18.78
CA CYS A 103 -2.96 39.64 20.15
C CYS A 103 -2.09 40.91 20.24
N THR A 104 -0.87 40.86 19.68
CA THR A 104 0.05 42.01 19.69
C THR A 104 -0.55 43.24 18.97
N GLN A 105 -1.31 43.02 17.90
CA GLN A 105 -1.93 44.11 17.15
C GLN A 105 -3.07 44.78 17.95
N VAL A 106 -3.91 43.98 18.61
CA VAL A 106 -4.98 44.51 19.48
C VAL A 106 -4.38 45.25 20.68
N GLU A 107 -3.37 44.67 21.34
CA GLU A 107 -2.67 45.30 22.47
C GLU A 107 -2.13 46.68 22.10
N LYS A 108 -1.49 46.82 20.93
CA LYS A 108 -0.98 48.12 20.44
C LYS A 108 -2.09 49.16 20.28
N ILE A 109 -3.27 48.75 19.79
CA ILE A 109 -4.40 49.65 19.59
C ILE A 109 -4.97 50.12 20.94
N VAL A 110 -5.07 49.22 21.90
CA VAL A 110 -5.54 49.52 23.27
C VAL A 110 -4.55 50.45 23.98
N VAL A 111 -3.26 50.11 23.99
CA VAL A 111 -2.21 50.93 24.62
C VAL A 111 -2.15 52.33 24.01
N GLN A 112 -2.31 52.47 22.69
CA GLN A 112 -2.32 53.76 22.03
C GLN A 112 -3.53 54.61 22.45
N HIS A 113 -4.72 54.02 22.49
CA HIS A 113 -5.94 54.69 22.96
C HIS A 113 -5.79 55.17 24.41
N ASP A 114 -5.29 54.30 25.30
CA ASP A 114 -5.12 54.64 26.72
C ASP A 114 -4.11 55.78 26.90
N LYS A 115 -3.05 55.80 26.09
CA LYS A 115 -2.05 56.88 26.08
C LYS A 115 -2.64 58.21 25.62
N GLU A 116 -3.46 58.21 24.57
CA GLU A 116 -4.15 59.41 24.05
C GLU A 116 -5.13 59.96 25.09
N LYS A 117 -5.96 59.09 25.68
CA LYS A 117 -6.91 59.47 26.72
C LYS A 117 -6.22 60.06 27.96
N LEU A 118 -5.19 59.40 28.46
CA LEU A 118 -4.40 59.88 29.60
C LEU A 118 -3.75 61.25 29.33
N THR A 119 -3.37 61.51 28.08
CA THR A 119 -2.79 62.81 27.68
C THR A 119 -3.85 63.92 27.75
N LEU A 120 -5.05 63.65 27.25
CA LEU A 120 -6.19 64.57 27.32
C LEU A 120 -6.62 64.84 28.78
N GLU A 121 -6.68 63.81 29.63
CA GLU A 121 -6.99 63.94 31.06
C GLU A 121 -5.95 64.84 31.77
N LYS A 122 -4.65 64.61 31.53
CA LYS A 122 -3.58 65.45 32.10
C LYS A 122 -3.62 66.90 31.62
N MET A 123 -4.14 67.18 30.42
CA MET A 123 -4.32 68.54 29.93
C MET A 123 -5.38 69.29 30.73
N VAL A 124 -6.53 68.66 31.01
CA VAL A 124 -7.58 69.23 31.87
C VAL A 124 -7.06 69.47 33.27
N GLU A 125 -6.41 68.48 33.88
CA GLU A 125 -5.91 68.57 35.25
C GLU A 125 -4.92 69.73 35.42
N LYS A 126 -4.01 69.91 34.44
CA LYS A 126 -3.05 71.03 34.45
C LYS A 126 -3.72 72.39 34.27
N ALA A 127 -4.76 72.49 33.45
CA ALA A 127 -5.47 73.74 33.21
C ALA A 127 -6.26 74.16 34.45
N VAL A 128 -7.00 73.22 35.06
CA VAL A 128 -7.77 73.43 36.29
C VAL A 128 -6.85 73.87 37.43
N ARG A 129 -5.68 73.23 37.59
CA ARG A 129 -4.68 73.64 38.60
C ARG A 129 -4.14 75.05 38.42
N LYS A 130 -4.11 75.58 37.18
CA LYS A 130 -3.52 76.90 36.87
C LYS A 130 -4.52 78.06 36.93
N LYS A 131 -5.73 77.85 36.43
CA LYS A 131 -6.71 78.93 36.22
C LYS A 131 -7.95 78.80 37.12
N GLY A 132 -8.07 77.72 37.89
CA GLY A 132 -9.28 77.42 38.64
C GLY A 132 -10.35 76.76 37.75
N GLU A 133 -11.33 76.14 38.40
CA GLU A 133 -12.29 75.26 37.73
C GLU A 133 -13.29 76.03 36.84
N ASN A 134 -13.74 77.21 37.28
CA ASN A 134 -14.72 78.03 36.54
C ASN A 134 -14.15 78.63 35.26
N ASP A 135 -12.88 79.05 35.26
CA ASP A 135 -12.22 79.65 34.09
C ASP A 135 -11.84 78.63 33.01
N CYS A 136 -12.01 77.32 33.29
CA CYS A 136 -11.65 76.22 32.38
C CYS A 136 -12.86 75.50 31.76
N LEU A 137 -14.09 75.97 31.97
CA LEU A 137 -15.31 75.29 31.52
C LEU A 137 -15.33 74.97 30.01
N GLU A 138 -15.00 75.95 29.17
CA GLU A 138 -14.97 75.76 27.71
C GLU A 138 -13.87 74.77 27.27
N LEU A 139 -12.69 74.85 27.89
CA LEU A 139 -11.60 73.89 27.62
C LEU A 139 -11.97 72.47 28.05
N LYS A 140 -12.71 72.33 29.17
CA LYS A 140 -13.20 71.03 29.66
C LYS A 140 -14.17 70.41 28.67
N LYS A 141 -15.13 71.18 28.16
CA LYS A 141 -16.05 70.73 27.08
C LYS A 141 -15.30 70.34 25.82
N GLU A 142 -14.32 71.14 25.38
CA GLU A 142 -13.54 70.83 24.18
C GLU A 142 -12.77 69.51 24.34
N ILE A 143 -12.14 69.28 25.49
CA ILE A 143 -11.42 68.03 25.77
C ILE A 143 -12.40 66.85 25.90
N GLU A 144 -13.57 67.05 26.50
CA GLU A 144 -14.62 66.02 26.57
C GLU A 144 -15.04 65.55 25.16
N THR A 145 -15.30 66.49 24.24
CA THR A 145 -15.58 66.16 22.83
C THR A 145 -14.41 65.42 22.17
N LYS A 146 -13.16 65.81 22.45
CA LYS A 146 -11.97 65.09 21.94
C LYS A 146 -11.88 63.66 22.48
N VAL A 147 -12.20 63.44 23.76
CA VAL A 147 -12.23 62.11 24.38
C VAL A 147 -13.33 61.25 23.73
N GLU A 148 -14.51 61.82 23.46
CA GLU A 148 -15.60 61.13 22.76
C GLU A 148 -15.19 60.69 21.34
N VAL A 149 -14.53 61.57 20.59
CA VAL A 149 -14.02 61.26 19.25
C VAL A 149 -12.99 60.13 19.31
N VAL A 150 -11.96 60.25 20.15
CA VAL A 150 -10.91 59.22 20.32
C VAL A 150 -11.52 57.87 20.75
N THR A 151 -12.50 57.88 21.63
CA THR A 151 -13.20 56.66 22.07
C THR A 151 -14.00 56.04 20.92
N THR A 152 -14.65 56.86 20.10
CA THR A 152 -15.46 56.40 18.96
C THR A 152 -14.56 55.81 17.86
N ASP A 153 -13.46 56.49 17.54
CA ASP A 153 -12.46 56.05 16.57
C ASP A 153 -11.79 54.75 17.01
N HIS A 154 -11.40 54.63 18.29
CA HIS A 154 -10.87 53.39 18.85
C HIS A 154 -11.85 52.22 18.69
N LYS A 155 -13.13 52.41 19.02
CA LYS A 155 -14.16 51.38 18.82
C LYS A 155 -14.32 50.98 17.35
N ALA A 156 -14.29 51.94 16.43
CA ALA A 156 -14.36 51.66 15.00
C ALA A 156 -13.15 50.85 14.51
N LYS A 157 -11.95 51.25 14.94
CA LYS A 157 -10.70 50.56 14.60
C LYS A 157 -10.66 49.13 15.16
N LEU A 158 -11.12 48.93 16.40
CA LEU A 158 -11.24 47.58 16.97
C LEU A 158 -12.21 46.71 16.17
N ARG A 159 -13.40 47.20 15.81
CA ARG A 159 -14.36 46.45 14.98
C ARG A 159 -13.75 46.04 13.64
N GLN A 160 -13.02 46.96 12.98
CA GLN A 160 -12.35 46.66 11.72
C GLN A 160 -11.29 45.57 11.89
N VAL A 161 -10.44 45.69 12.91
CA VAL A 161 -9.36 44.73 13.17
C VAL A 161 -9.90 43.35 13.53
N VAL A 162 -10.95 43.27 14.35
CA VAL A 162 -11.64 42.01 14.66
C VAL A 162 -12.21 41.37 13.39
N GLY A 163 -12.78 42.17 12.47
CA GLY A 163 -13.25 41.69 11.18
C GLY A 163 -12.13 41.08 10.33
N ILE A 164 -11.00 41.76 10.24
CA ILE A 164 -9.80 41.27 9.51
C ILE A 164 -9.26 40.00 10.16
N HIS A 165 -9.09 39.97 11.49
CA HIS A 165 -8.59 38.79 12.21
C HIS A 165 -9.50 37.57 12.01
N THR A 166 -10.82 37.78 12.03
CA THR A 166 -11.80 36.72 11.77
C THR A 166 -11.66 36.17 10.35
N GLN A 167 -11.46 37.04 9.36
CA GLN A 167 -11.25 36.64 7.97
C GLN A 167 -9.94 35.87 7.80
N GLU A 168 -8.81 36.42 8.27
CA GLU A 168 -7.49 35.79 8.21
C GLU A 168 -7.49 34.41 8.89
N TRP A 169 -8.16 34.29 10.04
CA TRP A 169 -8.31 33.03 10.75
C TRP A 169 -9.13 31.99 9.98
N SER A 170 -10.27 32.41 9.43
CA SER A 170 -11.13 31.54 8.62
C SER A 170 -10.42 31.07 7.35
N GLU A 171 -9.67 31.97 6.68
CA GLU A 171 -8.89 31.63 5.49
C GLU A 171 -7.74 30.67 5.82
N LEU A 172 -7.02 30.89 6.92
CA LEU A 172 -5.98 29.96 7.38
C LEU A 172 -6.55 28.56 7.60
N LEU A 173 -7.65 28.44 8.34
CA LEU A 173 -8.26 27.15 8.65
C LEU A 173 -8.74 26.45 7.38
N ARG A 174 -9.34 27.19 6.45
CA ARG A 174 -9.77 26.66 5.14
C ARG A 174 -8.58 26.10 4.34
N CYS A 175 -7.48 26.85 4.26
CA CYS A 175 -6.26 26.39 3.57
C CYS A 175 -5.66 25.15 4.24
N GLN A 176 -5.59 25.14 5.57
CA GLN A 176 -5.08 23.98 6.32
C GLN A 176 -5.96 22.74 6.14
N ASN A 177 -7.29 22.90 6.13
CA ASN A 177 -8.22 21.81 5.86
C ASN A 177 -8.05 21.25 4.45
N ALA A 178 -7.94 22.12 3.44
CA ALA A 178 -7.71 21.71 2.05
C ALA A 178 -6.38 20.95 1.88
N GLU A 179 -5.30 21.41 2.53
CA GLU A 179 -4.02 20.69 2.54
C GLU A 179 -4.13 19.31 3.20
N GLU A 180 -4.83 19.22 4.33
CA GLU A 180 -5.03 17.96 5.06
C GLU A 180 -5.84 16.97 4.24
N GLN A 181 -6.88 17.45 3.56
CA GLN A 181 -7.74 16.66 2.70
C GLN A 181 -7.01 16.15 1.46
N SER A 182 -6.29 17.02 0.75
CA SER A 182 -5.47 16.62 -0.40
C SER A 182 -4.44 15.53 -0.02
N LEU A 183 -3.84 15.64 1.18
CA LEU A 183 -2.92 14.63 1.68
C LEU A 183 -3.64 13.29 1.94
N ARG A 184 -4.84 13.31 2.54
CA ARG A 184 -5.64 12.09 2.77
C ARG A 184 -6.05 11.41 1.47
N GLU A 185 -6.47 12.16 0.46
CA GLU A 185 -6.79 11.62 -0.87
C GLU A 185 -5.58 10.94 -1.49
N GLN A 186 -4.43 11.61 -1.47
CA GLN A 186 -3.18 11.04 -1.94
C GLN A 186 -2.85 9.75 -1.18
N HIS A 187 -3.08 9.71 0.14
CA HIS A 187 -2.86 8.51 0.96
C HIS A 187 -3.76 7.35 0.55
N VAL A 188 -5.05 7.61 0.31
CA VAL A 188 -6.01 6.59 -0.16
C VAL A 188 -5.60 6.05 -1.54
N LEU A 189 -5.20 6.91 -2.47
CA LEU A 189 -4.71 6.47 -3.79
C LEU A 189 -3.49 5.57 -3.67
N GLN A 190 -2.49 5.97 -2.88
CA GLN A 190 -1.30 5.16 -2.63
C GLN A 190 -1.62 3.79 -1.98
N GLN A 191 -2.60 3.76 -1.06
CA GLN A 191 -3.06 2.50 -0.46
C GLN A 191 -3.69 1.58 -1.51
N CYS A 192 -4.57 2.12 -2.36
CA CYS A 192 -5.20 1.37 -3.46
C CYS A 192 -4.14 0.78 -4.41
N ASP A 193 -3.18 1.59 -4.84
CA ASP A 193 -2.12 1.18 -5.77
C ASP A 193 -1.21 0.12 -5.15
N THR A 194 -0.87 0.27 -3.86
CA THR A 194 -0.05 -0.71 -3.15
C THR A 194 -0.77 -2.04 -3.01
N LEU A 195 -2.06 -2.04 -2.66
CA LEU A 195 -2.85 -3.27 -2.57
C LEU A 195 -2.97 -3.96 -3.94
N LYS A 196 -3.19 -3.19 -5.02
CA LYS A 196 -3.23 -3.72 -6.38
C LYS A 196 -1.89 -4.35 -6.77
N ALA A 197 -0.78 -3.66 -6.53
CA ALA A 197 0.55 -4.18 -6.83
C ALA A 197 0.88 -5.46 -6.05
N LEU A 198 0.49 -5.55 -4.78
CA LEU A 198 0.66 -6.76 -3.97
C LEU A 198 -0.17 -7.92 -4.53
N LEU A 199 -1.44 -7.68 -4.86
CA LEU A 199 -2.30 -8.70 -5.46
C LEU A 199 -1.72 -9.21 -6.78
N THR A 200 -1.36 -8.31 -7.70
CA THR A 200 -0.76 -8.68 -9.00
C THR A 200 0.51 -9.50 -8.82
N SER A 201 1.39 -9.12 -7.88
CA SER A 201 2.61 -9.88 -7.59
C SER A 201 2.32 -11.30 -7.10
N LEU A 202 1.33 -11.49 -6.22
CA LEU A 202 0.92 -12.81 -5.74
C LEU A 202 0.28 -13.65 -6.85
N GLN A 203 -0.56 -13.04 -7.68
CA GLN A 203 -1.19 -13.70 -8.83
C GLN A 203 -0.16 -14.14 -9.88
N GLU A 204 0.87 -13.33 -10.10
CA GLU A 204 2.00 -13.71 -10.95
C GLU A 204 2.74 -14.92 -10.38
N GLN A 205 3.01 -14.93 -9.07
CA GLN A 205 3.65 -16.06 -8.39
C GLN A 205 2.82 -17.35 -8.49
N GLN A 206 1.49 -17.28 -8.27
CA GLN A 206 0.59 -18.42 -8.44
C GLN A 206 0.63 -18.97 -9.87
N THR A 207 0.62 -18.08 -10.87
CA THR A 207 0.67 -18.43 -12.29
C THR A 207 1.99 -19.12 -12.65
N GLN A 208 3.11 -18.57 -12.18
CA GLN A 208 4.43 -19.17 -12.39
C GLN A 208 4.54 -20.55 -11.73
N HIS A 209 4.03 -20.69 -10.50
CA HIS A 209 3.99 -21.97 -9.79
C HIS A 209 3.17 -23.03 -10.54
N LEU A 210 1.99 -22.66 -11.06
CA LEU A 210 1.15 -23.56 -11.84
C LEU A 210 1.84 -24.00 -13.14
N LYS A 211 2.47 -23.07 -13.87
CA LYS A 211 3.25 -23.38 -15.08
C LYS A 211 4.38 -24.38 -14.81
N LEU A 212 5.16 -24.18 -13.76
CA LEU A 212 6.22 -25.11 -13.35
C LEU A 212 5.66 -26.51 -13.01
N THR A 213 4.48 -26.56 -12.39
CA THR A 213 3.79 -27.82 -12.09
C THR A 213 3.34 -28.53 -13.37
N HIS A 214 2.77 -27.80 -14.33
CA HIS A 214 2.36 -28.33 -15.64
C HIS A 214 3.55 -28.87 -16.44
N ASP A 215 4.69 -28.18 -16.42
CA ASP A 215 5.92 -28.62 -17.07
C ASP A 215 6.45 -29.92 -16.46
N ARG A 216 6.44 -30.03 -15.13
CA ARG A 216 6.86 -31.24 -14.41
C ARG A 216 5.95 -32.43 -14.76
N GLN A 217 4.63 -32.25 -14.70
CA GLN A 217 3.66 -33.29 -15.06
C GLN A 217 3.82 -33.76 -16.51
N SER A 218 4.12 -32.83 -17.43
CA SER A 218 4.35 -33.14 -18.85
C SER A 218 5.61 -33.96 -19.09
N LYS A 219 6.69 -33.64 -18.36
CA LYS A 219 7.94 -34.43 -18.38
C LYS A 219 7.73 -35.82 -17.80
N GLU A 220 7.04 -35.90 -16.66
CA GLU A 220 6.71 -37.16 -15.98
C GLU A 220 5.86 -38.08 -16.85
N MET A 221 4.81 -37.55 -17.50
CA MET A 221 3.99 -38.31 -18.44
C MET A 221 4.81 -38.88 -19.59
N ARG A 222 5.70 -38.09 -20.22
CA ARG A 222 6.58 -38.57 -21.29
C ARG A 222 7.53 -39.68 -20.82
N ALA A 223 8.10 -39.53 -19.62
CA ALA A 223 8.94 -40.56 -19.02
C ALA A 223 8.15 -41.87 -18.78
N ASN A 224 6.92 -41.75 -18.28
CA ASN A 224 6.02 -42.89 -18.08
C ASN A 224 5.62 -43.59 -19.39
N GLN A 225 5.40 -42.83 -20.46
CA GLN A 225 5.14 -43.38 -21.80
C GLN A 225 6.34 -44.17 -22.32
N ALA A 226 7.55 -43.62 -22.21
CA ALA A 226 8.79 -44.31 -22.60
C ALA A 226 8.99 -45.60 -21.79
N LYS A 227 8.81 -45.53 -20.46
CA LYS A 227 8.90 -46.69 -19.57
C LYS A 227 7.91 -47.79 -19.94
N THR A 228 6.63 -47.43 -20.11
CA THR A 228 5.57 -48.37 -20.52
C THR A 228 5.89 -49.02 -21.87
N SER A 229 6.36 -48.23 -22.85
CA SER A 229 6.72 -48.76 -24.18
C SER A 229 7.87 -49.76 -24.13
N MET A 230 8.90 -49.49 -23.30
CA MET A 230 10.00 -50.42 -23.08
C MET A 230 9.55 -51.69 -22.37
N GLU A 231 8.72 -51.59 -21.33
CA GLU A 231 8.18 -52.73 -20.58
C GLU A 231 7.30 -53.62 -21.46
N ASN A 232 6.40 -53.04 -22.26
CA ASN A 232 5.56 -53.80 -23.18
C ASN A 232 6.40 -54.52 -24.26
N SER A 233 7.46 -53.89 -24.76
CA SER A 233 8.38 -54.52 -25.74
C SER A 233 9.16 -55.68 -25.13
N LYS A 234 9.58 -55.56 -23.86
CA LYS A 234 10.21 -56.65 -23.10
C LYS A 234 9.23 -57.80 -22.88
N ALA A 235 7.98 -57.51 -22.56
CA ALA A 235 6.94 -58.53 -22.36
C ALA A 235 6.71 -59.37 -23.61
N ILE A 236 6.59 -58.74 -24.80
CA ILE A 236 6.48 -59.47 -26.08
C ILE A 236 7.73 -60.32 -26.36
N SER A 237 8.91 -59.83 -26.01
CA SER A 237 10.16 -60.57 -26.24
C SER A 237 10.31 -61.79 -25.34
N GLN A 238 9.76 -61.74 -24.13
CA GLN A 238 9.79 -62.82 -23.13
C GLN A 238 8.61 -63.79 -23.27
N ASP A 239 7.63 -63.47 -24.12
CA ASP A 239 6.45 -64.30 -24.34
C ASP A 239 6.82 -65.58 -25.09
N LYS A 240 6.78 -66.70 -24.35
CA LYS A 240 7.09 -68.04 -24.87
C LYS A 240 6.01 -68.60 -25.80
N THR A 241 4.82 -67.98 -25.85
CA THR A 241 3.72 -68.44 -26.71
C THR A 241 3.87 -68.01 -28.16
N ILE A 242 4.71 -67.00 -28.43
CA ILE A 242 5.00 -66.50 -29.79
C ILE A 242 5.96 -67.46 -30.48
N ARG A 243 5.48 -68.14 -31.53
CA ARG A 243 6.18 -69.28 -32.13
C ARG A 243 7.21 -68.89 -33.18
N ASN A 244 7.05 -67.74 -33.84
CA ASN A 244 7.94 -67.36 -34.95
C ASN A 244 8.18 -65.83 -35.04
N LYS A 245 9.17 -65.46 -35.87
CA LYS A 245 9.59 -64.05 -36.06
C LYS A 245 8.48 -63.18 -36.65
N ALA A 246 7.75 -63.69 -37.64
CA ALA A 246 6.68 -62.94 -38.31
C ALA A 246 5.52 -62.61 -37.36
N GLU A 247 5.16 -63.55 -36.47
CA GLU A 247 4.18 -63.34 -35.41
C GLU A 247 4.66 -62.29 -34.41
N ARG A 248 5.92 -62.36 -33.98
CA ARG A 248 6.53 -61.36 -33.09
C ARG A 248 6.48 -59.95 -33.70
N GLU A 249 6.88 -59.81 -34.96
CA GLU A 249 6.83 -58.52 -35.68
C GLU A 249 5.41 -58.00 -35.86
N ARG A 250 4.43 -58.90 -36.07
CA ARG A 250 3.01 -58.53 -36.09
C ARG A 250 2.55 -58.00 -34.73
N ARG A 251 2.87 -58.70 -33.64
CA ARG A 251 2.51 -58.29 -32.27
C ARG A 251 3.16 -56.96 -31.88
N ILE A 252 4.42 -56.73 -32.26
CA ILE A 252 5.10 -55.45 -32.04
C ILE A 252 4.39 -54.30 -32.78
N ARG A 253 4.01 -54.50 -34.05
CA ARG A 253 3.29 -53.49 -34.83
C ARG A 253 1.93 -53.16 -34.23
N GLU A 254 1.17 -54.18 -33.84
CA GLU A 254 -0.11 -54.02 -33.17
C GLU A 254 0.03 -53.26 -31.84
N LEU A 255 0.99 -53.66 -31.00
CA LEU A 255 1.30 -52.98 -29.75
C LEU A 255 1.69 -51.52 -29.98
N ASN A 256 2.56 -51.22 -30.95
CA ASN A 256 2.97 -49.87 -31.26
C ASN A 256 1.79 -48.99 -31.70
N SER A 257 0.87 -49.54 -32.48
CA SER A 257 -0.38 -48.86 -32.86
C SER A 257 -1.24 -48.54 -31.62
N ILE A 258 -1.40 -49.52 -30.71
CA ILE A 258 -2.17 -49.35 -29.47
C ILE A 258 -1.51 -48.31 -28.55
N ASN A 259 -0.20 -48.42 -28.32
CA ASN A 259 0.57 -47.48 -27.51
C ASN A 259 0.48 -46.06 -28.08
N THR A 260 0.61 -45.89 -29.40
CA THR A 260 0.50 -44.57 -30.05
C THR A 260 -0.85 -43.94 -29.78
N LYS A 261 -1.94 -44.70 -29.93
CA LYS A 261 -3.29 -44.21 -29.63
C LYS A 261 -3.45 -43.81 -28.16
N LYS A 262 -3.03 -44.69 -27.24
CA LYS A 262 -3.08 -44.45 -25.78
C LYS A 262 -2.30 -43.18 -25.40
N PHE A 263 -1.09 -43.03 -25.92
CA PHE A 263 -0.22 -41.89 -25.62
C PHE A 263 -0.78 -40.57 -26.14
N LEU A 264 -1.41 -40.59 -27.32
CA LEU A 264 -2.11 -39.40 -27.85
C LEU A 264 -3.31 -39.02 -26.98
N GLU A 265 -4.11 -40.00 -26.55
CA GLU A 265 -5.25 -39.77 -25.67
C GLU A 265 -4.82 -39.24 -24.29
N GLU A 266 -3.75 -39.78 -23.71
CA GLU A 266 -3.16 -39.29 -22.46
C GLU A 266 -2.66 -37.84 -22.58
N ARG A 267 -1.95 -37.53 -23.67
CA ARG A 267 -1.47 -36.15 -23.95
C ARG A 267 -2.64 -35.19 -24.11
N LYS A 268 -3.67 -35.59 -24.84
CA LYS A 268 -4.90 -34.78 -25.01
C LYS A 268 -5.59 -34.57 -23.66
N ARG A 269 -5.73 -35.60 -22.85
CA ARG A 269 -6.35 -35.52 -21.51
C ARG A 269 -5.56 -34.60 -20.58
N LEU A 270 -4.23 -34.70 -20.57
CA LEU A 270 -3.37 -33.84 -19.77
C LEU A 270 -3.47 -32.37 -20.22
N ALA A 271 -3.40 -32.11 -21.53
CA ALA A 271 -3.54 -30.76 -22.07
C ALA A 271 -4.91 -30.14 -21.73
N MET A 272 -6.00 -30.89 -21.88
CA MET A 272 -7.34 -30.42 -21.48
C MET A 272 -7.43 -30.14 -19.97
N LYS A 273 -6.79 -30.95 -19.13
CA LYS A 273 -6.73 -30.73 -17.68
C LYS A 273 -5.97 -29.44 -17.35
N GLN A 274 -4.79 -29.24 -17.94
CA GLN A 274 -3.97 -28.05 -17.73
C GLN A 274 -4.66 -26.76 -18.21
N SER A 275 -5.37 -26.81 -19.35
CA SER A 275 -6.20 -25.70 -19.83
C SER A 275 -7.26 -25.31 -18.82
N LYS A 276 -8.02 -26.28 -18.30
CA LYS A 276 -9.08 -26.04 -17.30
C LYS A 276 -8.53 -25.48 -15.98
N GLU A 277 -7.39 -25.98 -15.51
CA GLU A 277 -6.74 -25.46 -14.31
C GLU A 277 -6.28 -24.01 -14.49
N MET A 278 -5.73 -23.67 -15.66
CA MET A 278 -5.33 -22.30 -15.98
C MET A 278 -6.54 -21.36 -16.11
N GLU A 279 -7.59 -21.80 -16.80
CA GLU A 279 -8.84 -21.04 -16.92
C GLU A 279 -9.47 -20.76 -15.55
N GLN A 280 -9.49 -21.76 -14.66
CA GLN A 280 -10.00 -21.61 -13.31
C GLN A 280 -9.15 -20.65 -12.46
N LEU A 281 -7.82 -20.73 -12.57
CA LEU A 281 -6.92 -19.79 -11.89
C LEU A 281 -7.17 -18.35 -12.37
N VAL A 282 -7.18 -18.12 -13.68
CA VAL A 282 -7.43 -16.79 -14.26
C VAL A 282 -8.80 -16.25 -13.85
N LYS A 283 -9.83 -17.10 -13.83
CA LYS A 283 -11.16 -16.73 -13.35
C LYS A 283 -11.12 -16.28 -11.88
N SER A 284 -10.48 -17.04 -11.00
CA SER A 284 -10.33 -16.68 -9.59
C SER A 284 -9.58 -15.37 -9.41
N GLN A 285 -8.46 -15.18 -10.14
CA GLN A 285 -7.67 -13.96 -10.09
C GLN A 285 -8.45 -12.72 -10.52
N LYS A 286 -9.30 -12.86 -11.54
CA LYS A 286 -10.21 -11.80 -11.97
C LYS A 286 -11.23 -11.44 -10.89
N GLU A 287 -11.86 -12.44 -10.26
CA GLU A 287 -12.83 -12.22 -9.17
C GLU A 287 -12.18 -11.53 -7.95
N GLU A 288 -10.95 -11.90 -7.61
CA GLU A 288 -10.16 -11.24 -6.55
C GLU A 288 -9.85 -9.78 -6.88
N LEU A 289 -9.48 -9.49 -8.13
CA LEU A 289 -9.24 -8.12 -8.59
C LEU A 289 -10.51 -7.28 -8.53
N GLU A 290 -11.64 -7.80 -9.01
CA GLU A 290 -12.93 -7.11 -8.93
C GLU A 290 -13.36 -6.82 -7.48
N LYS A 291 -13.12 -7.76 -6.57
CA LYS A 291 -13.38 -7.56 -5.12
C LYS A 291 -12.50 -6.45 -4.56
N LEU A 292 -11.21 -6.43 -4.91
CA LEU A 292 -10.28 -5.39 -4.48
C LEU A 292 -10.66 -4.02 -5.05
N GLU A 293 -11.08 -3.95 -6.32
CA GLU A 293 -11.52 -2.71 -6.95
C GLU A 293 -12.77 -2.13 -6.27
N LYS A 294 -13.78 -2.98 -6.01
CA LYS A 294 -14.97 -2.57 -5.24
C LYS A 294 -14.63 -2.12 -3.82
N PHE A 295 -13.66 -2.77 -3.17
CA PHE A 295 -13.19 -2.33 -1.86
C PHE A 295 -12.53 -0.95 -1.94
N ASN A 296 -11.62 -0.75 -2.89
CA ASN A 296 -10.93 0.52 -3.09
C ASN A 296 -11.89 1.66 -3.45
N GLU A 297 -12.90 1.39 -4.28
CA GLU A 297 -13.96 2.33 -4.62
C GLU A 297 -14.71 2.78 -3.36
N LYS A 298 -15.21 1.84 -2.55
CA LYS A 298 -15.89 2.15 -1.28
C LYS A 298 -15.04 3.00 -0.33
N VAL A 299 -13.74 2.73 -0.25
CA VAL A 299 -12.83 3.52 0.60
C VAL A 299 -12.70 4.95 0.09
N ARG A 300 -12.61 5.15 -1.24
CA ARG A 300 -12.58 6.49 -1.84
C ARG A 300 -13.89 7.24 -1.62
N ASP A 301 -15.02 6.58 -1.84
CA ASP A 301 -16.35 7.19 -1.67
C ASP A 301 -16.58 7.61 -0.21
N MET A 302 -16.17 6.75 0.74
CA MET A 302 -16.23 7.08 2.16
C MET A 302 -15.33 8.27 2.49
N GLN A 303 -14.13 8.37 1.90
CA GLN A 303 -13.24 9.51 2.13
C GLN A 303 -13.82 10.81 1.53
N GLN A 304 -14.46 10.77 0.37
CA GLN A 304 -15.16 11.90 -0.24
C GLN A 304 -16.38 12.33 0.59
N MET A 305 -17.11 11.38 1.16
CA MET A 305 -18.23 11.68 2.06
C MET A 305 -17.76 12.43 3.32
N LEU A 306 -16.66 11.97 3.92
CA LEU A 306 -16.07 12.63 5.09
C LEU A 306 -15.55 14.03 4.76
N GLU A 307 -15.06 14.25 3.55
CA GLU A 307 -14.67 15.57 3.06
C GLU A 307 -15.85 16.53 2.98
N LEU A 308 -16.94 16.09 2.34
CA LEU A 308 -18.16 16.89 2.21
C LEU A 308 -18.75 17.24 3.57
N GLU A 309 -18.77 16.29 4.52
CA GLU A 309 -19.21 16.55 5.90
C GLU A 309 -18.33 17.62 6.57
N ALA A 310 -17.00 17.52 6.45
CA ALA A 310 -16.07 18.51 7.00
C ALA A 310 -16.22 19.90 6.35
N GLU A 311 -16.53 19.97 5.05
CA GLU A 311 -16.79 21.22 4.34
C GLU A 311 -18.09 21.89 4.81
N MET A 312 -19.14 21.11 5.08
CA MET A 312 -20.40 21.64 5.60
C MET A 312 -20.28 22.17 7.04
N ASP A 313 -19.37 21.61 7.84
CA ASP A 313 -19.13 22.02 9.23
C ASP A 313 -18.26 23.29 9.35
N LEU A 314 -17.61 23.73 8.27
CA LEU A 314 -16.79 24.94 8.23
C LEU A 314 -17.67 26.21 8.36
N ARG A 315 -17.83 26.71 9.58
CA ARG A 315 -18.40 28.02 9.88
C ARG A 315 -17.30 29.07 10.10
N PRO A 316 -17.55 30.36 9.80
CA PRO A 316 -16.61 31.44 10.13
C PRO A 316 -16.26 31.39 11.62
N ALA A 317 -14.97 31.28 11.94
CA ALA A 317 -14.51 31.15 13.31
C ALA A 317 -13.57 32.32 13.63
N ALA A 318 -13.94 33.12 14.64
CA ALA A 318 -13.04 34.07 15.26
C ALA A 318 -12.32 33.37 16.42
N VAL A 319 -10.99 33.43 16.45
CA VAL A 319 -10.24 33.11 17.67
C VAL A 319 -10.20 34.36 18.54
N VAL A 320 -10.73 34.22 19.75
CA VAL A 320 -10.78 35.26 20.78
C VAL A 320 -9.56 35.15 21.68
#